data_AF-A0A8J3TKT1-F1
#
_entry.id   AF-A0A8J3TKT1-F1
#
_cell.length_a   1.000
_cell.length_b   1.000
_cell.length_c   1.000
_cell.angle_alpha   90.00
_cell.angle_beta   90.00
_cell.angle_gamma   90.00
#
_symmetry.space_group_name_H-M   'P 1'
#
loop_
_entity.id
_entity.type
_entity.pdbx_description
1 polymer ?
#
loop_
_entity_poly.entity_id
_entity_poly.type
_entity_poly.pdbx_seq_one_letter_code
_entity_poly.pdbx_strand_id
1 'polypeptide(L)'
;MPGSPEICERRDRALGEAEHGLREAYGDIIREVFSYGALEIDPRHLVVWILLDISPDELPSWFFPDRVPLDDEEGLVAQVREMRSLVIACFQEAQWPNPENLRVGFESRERVISGGGGWVYFH
;
A
#
# COMPACT_ATOMS: atom_id res chain seq x y z
N MET A 1 -20.07 0.07 14.54
CA MET A 1 -19.38 0.71 15.68
C MET A 1 -18.26 1.54 15.09
N PRO A 2 -18.11 2.83 15.47
CA PRO A 2 -16.88 3.57 15.19
C PRO A 2 -15.67 2.71 15.59
N GLY A 3 -14.60 2.77 14.81
CA GLY A 3 -13.44 1.90 14.92
C GLY A 3 -12.85 2.03 16.31
N SER A 4 -12.72 0.91 17.01
CA SER A 4 -12.08 0.88 18.33
C SER A 4 -10.71 1.57 18.23
N PRO A 5 -10.28 2.41 19.19
CA PRO A 5 -8.92 2.96 19.22
C PRO A 5 -7.83 1.92 18.94
N GLU A 6 -8.06 0.68 19.35
CA GLU A 6 -7.19 -0.47 19.08
C GLU A 6 -6.98 -0.76 17.58
N ILE A 7 -7.96 -0.51 16.70
CA ILE A 7 -7.83 -0.76 15.27
C ILE A 7 -6.91 0.27 14.62
N CYS A 8 -6.99 1.53 15.05
CA CYS A 8 -6.12 2.61 14.56
C CYS A 8 -4.68 2.36 15.04
N GLU A 9 -4.48 1.97 16.29
CA GLU A 9 -3.16 1.64 16.83
C GLU A 9 -2.52 0.43 16.12
N ARG A 10 -3.31 -0.61 15.79
CA ARG A 10 -2.82 -1.75 15.01
C ARG A 10 -2.42 -1.34 13.60
N ARG A 11 -3.22 -0.50 12.94
CA ARG A 11 -2.87 0.07 11.63
C ARG A 11 -1.56 0.82 11.71
N ASP A 12 -1.41 1.75 12.66
CA ASP A 12 -0.24 2.63 12.73
C ASP A 12 1.04 1.83 12.98
N ARG A 13 0.96 0.81 13.84
CA ARG A 13 2.08 -0.12 14.07
C ARG A 13 2.45 -0.89 12.80
N ALA A 14 1.46 -1.56 12.19
CA ALA A 14 1.69 -2.36 11.00
C ALA A 14 2.22 -1.53 9.83
N LEU A 15 1.69 -0.31 9.66
CA LEU A 15 2.10 0.61 8.61
C LEU A 15 3.53 1.12 8.84
N GLY A 16 3.89 1.44 10.09
CA GLY A 16 5.26 1.84 10.43
C GLY A 16 6.29 0.72 10.22
N GLU A 17 5.95 -0.51 10.60
CA GLU A 17 6.79 -1.69 10.35
C GLU A 17 6.92 -1.98 8.85
N ALA A 18 5.81 -1.91 8.10
CA ALA A 18 5.82 -2.08 6.66
C ALA A 18 6.63 -1.00 5.96
N GLU A 19 6.46 0.28 6.32
CA GLU A 19 7.26 1.37 5.75
C GLU A 19 8.75 1.16 6.01
N HIS A 20 9.11 0.77 7.24
CA HIS A 20 10.51 0.50 7.59
C HIS A 20 11.10 -0.62 6.73
N GLY A 21 10.43 -1.78 6.66
CA GLY A 21 10.90 -2.92 5.88
C GLY A 21 10.94 -2.64 4.38
N LEU A 22 9.95 -1.91 3.84
CA LEU A 22 9.95 -1.49 2.44
C LEU A 22 11.12 -0.56 2.12
N ARG A 23 11.42 0.42 2.99
CA ARG A 23 12.56 1.33 2.79
C ARG A 23 13.91 0.63 2.96
N GLU A 24 13.99 -0.38 3.82
CA GLU A 24 15.21 -1.18 3.98
C GLU A 24 15.50 -2.01 2.72
N ALA A 25 14.48 -2.64 2.14
CA ALA A 25 14.64 -3.52 0.98
C ALA A 25 14.64 -2.79 -0.38
N TYR A 26 13.89 -1.68 -0.51
CA TYR A 26 13.59 -1.00 -1.78
C TYR A 26 13.70 0.53 -1.69
N GLY A 27 14.54 1.04 -0.78
CA GLY A 27 14.58 2.47 -0.42
C GLY A 27 14.90 3.44 -1.57
N ASP A 28 15.45 2.95 -2.68
CA ASP A 28 15.72 3.70 -3.90
C ASP A 28 14.47 4.01 -4.72
N ILE A 29 13.44 3.17 -4.63
CA ILE A 29 12.18 3.35 -5.37
C ILE A 29 11.00 3.70 -4.47
N ILE A 30 11.07 3.47 -3.15
CA ILE A 30 9.97 3.79 -2.22
C ILE A 30 9.97 5.28 -1.86
N ARG A 31 8.96 6.00 -2.36
CA ARG A 31 8.76 7.40 -1.99
C ARG A 31 8.00 7.53 -0.68
N GLU A 32 6.79 6.97 -0.63
CA GLU A 32 5.84 7.21 0.46
C GLU A 32 4.94 5.99 0.64
N VAL A 33 4.61 5.69 1.90
CA VAL A 33 3.70 4.62 2.28
C VAL A 33 2.65 5.22 3.20
N PHE A 34 1.39 5.04 2.87
CA PHE A 34 0.28 5.59 3.66
C PHE A 34 -0.94 4.69 3.54
N SER A 35 -1.96 5.01 4.32
CA SER A 35 -3.20 4.25 4.33
C SER A 35 -4.42 5.15 4.27
N TYR A 36 -5.48 4.62 3.68
CA TYR A 36 -6.77 5.27 3.49
C TYR A 36 -7.89 4.30 3.81
N GLY A 37 -8.97 4.78 4.42
CA GLY A 37 -10.17 3.99 4.56
C GLY A 37 -11.05 4.45 5.70
N ALA A 38 -12.34 4.17 5.59
CA ALA A 38 -13.31 4.37 6.67
C ALA A 38 -13.16 3.28 7.74
N LEU A 39 -11.98 3.21 8.37
CA LEU A 39 -11.66 2.25 9.44
C LEU A 39 -12.61 2.33 10.61
N GLU A 40 -13.17 3.52 10.82
CA GLU A 40 -14.17 3.70 11.85
C GLU A 40 -15.47 2.96 11.54
N ILE A 41 -15.77 2.69 10.29
CA ILE A 41 -17.01 2.01 9.89
C ILE A 41 -16.75 0.51 9.79
N ASP A 42 -15.67 0.13 9.10
CA ASP A 42 -15.28 -1.27 8.90
C ASP A 42 -13.79 -1.38 8.54
N PRO A 43 -12.99 -2.17 9.28
CA PRO A 43 -11.57 -2.36 8.97
C PRO A 43 -11.29 -2.95 7.58
N ARG A 44 -12.28 -3.62 6.97
CA ARG A 44 -12.16 -4.15 5.59
C ARG A 44 -12.05 -3.06 4.52
N HIS A 45 -12.34 -1.81 4.87
CA HIS A 45 -12.20 -0.67 3.96
C HIS A 45 -10.80 -0.05 3.94
N LEU A 46 -9.85 -0.62 4.68
CA LEU A 46 -8.46 -0.17 4.62
C LEU A 46 -7.84 -0.46 3.24
N VAL A 47 -7.17 0.55 2.72
CA VAL A 47 -6.28 0.48 1.57
C VAL A 47 -4.93 1.03 2.01
N VAL A 48 -3.88 0.26 1.83
CA VAL A 48 -2.50 0.74 1.92
C VAL A 48 -2.06 1.11 0.51
N TRP A 49 -1.36 2.22 0.38
CA TRP A 49 -0.84 2.69 -0.88
C TRP A 49 0.66 2.94 -0.75
N ILE A 50 1.39 2.59 -1.80
CA ILE A 50 2.82 2.77 -1.93
C ILE A 50 3.09 3.62 -3.17
N LEU A 51 3.70 4.79 -2.97
CA LEU A 51 4.17 5.64 -4.06
C LEU A 51 5.60 5.29 -4.41
N LEU A 52 5.83 5.11 -5.70
CA LEU A 52 7.11 4.71 -6.26
C LEU A 52 7.73 5.85 -7.05
N ASP A 53 9.04 6.04 -6.91
CA ASP A 53 9.86 6.95 -7.73
C ASP A 53 10.26 6.25 -9.05
N ILE A 54 9.23 5.93 -9.85
CA ILE A 54 9.31 5.24 -11.14
C ILE A 54 8.68 6.08 -12.25
N SER A 55 8.99 5.75 -13.51
CA SER A 55 8.31 6.37 -14.65
C SER A 55 6.81 6.04 -14.61
N PRO A 56 5.91 6.97 -14.96
CA PRO A 56 4.49 6.71 -15.05
C PRO A 56 4.17 5.50 -15.93
N ASP A 57 4.92 5.23 -16.99
CA ASP A 57 4.56 4.15 -17.93
C ASP A 57 4.99 2.75 -17.45
N GLU A 58 5.72 2.65 -16.33
CA GLU A 58 6.21 1.37 -15.79
C GLU A 58 5.15 0.57 -15.01
N LEU A 59 4.11 1.24 -14.50
CA LEU A 59 2.95 0.59 -13.88
C LEU A 59 1.64 1.21 -14.35
N PRO A 60 0.57 0.40 -14.51
CA PRO A 60 -0.77 0.92 -14.69
C PRO A 60 -1.15 1.89 -13.56
N SER A 61 -1.98 2.88 -13.86
CA SER A 61 -2.48 3.77 -12.81
C SER A 61 -3.36 3.01 -11.82
N TRP A 62 -3.25 3.33 -10.53
CA TRP A 62 -3.96 2.69 -9.42
C TRP A 62 -3.77 1.17 -9.42
N PHE A 63 -2.52 0.72 -9.55
CA PHE A 63 -2.19 -0.69 -9.74
C PHE A 63 -2.43 -1.51 -8.46
N PHE A 64 -3.13 -2.63 -8.60
CA PHE A 64 -3.39 -3.61 -7.55
C PHE A 64 -2.93 -4.99 -8.04
N PRO A 65 -1.81 -5.54 -7.52
CA PRO A 65 -1.23 -6.78 -8.03
C PRO A 65 -2.10 -8.03 -7.80
N ASP A 66 -3.10 -7.96 -6.91
CA ASP A 66 -4.10 -9.01 -6.68
C ASP A 66 -5.24 -9.01 -7.71
N ARG A 67 -5.37 -7.95 -8.52
CA ARG A 67 -6.47 -7.78 -9.48
C ARG A 67 -6.07 -7.93 -10.93
N VAL A 68 -4.77 -7.90 -11.21
CA VAL A 68 -4.25 -8.01 -12.56
C VAL A 68 -3.50 -9.33 -12.67
N PRO A 69 -3.99 -10.30 -13.47
CA PRO A 69 -3.21 -11.48 -13.80
C PRO A 69 -2.12 -11.05 -14.77
N LEU A 70 -0.98 -10.60 -14.24
CA LEU A 70 0.25 -10.45 -15.00
C LEU A 70 1.04 -11.74 -14.79
N ASP A 71 1.24 -12.48 -15.88
CA ASP A 71 2.13 -13.65 -15.97
C ASP A 71 3.62 -13.25 -15.90
N ASP A 72 3.89 -11.95 -15.71
CA ASP A 72 5.23 -11.38 -15.66
C ASP A 72 5.79 -11.51 -14.23
N GLU A 73 6.57 -12.56 -14.01
CA GLU A 73 7.30 -12.84 -12.76
C GLU A 73 8.67 -12.15 -12.70
N GLU A 74 9.01 -11.30 -13.67
CA GLU A 74 10.29 -10.60 -13.73
C GLU A 74 10.11 -9.06 -13.59
N GLY A 75 11.14 -8.39 -13.06
CA GLY A 75 11.19 -6.94 -12.98
C GLY A 75 10.27 -6.31 -11.92
N LEU A 76 9.71 -5.14 -12.24
CA LEU A 76 8.98 -4.29 -11.29
C LEU A 76 7.70 -4.95 -10.75
N VAL A 77 7.01 -5.76 -11.55
CA VAL A 77 5.78 -6.45 -11.12
C VAL A 77 6.10 -7.47 -10.01
N ALA A 78 7.20 -8.20 -10.13
CA ALA A 78 7.67 -9.12 -9.10
C ALA A 78 8.00 -8.37 -7.80
N GLN A 79 8.76 -7.28 -7.90
CA GLN A 79 9.09 -6.42 -6.75
C GLN A 79 7.82 -5.90 -6.06
N VAL A 80 6.83 -5.42 -6.82
CA VAL A 80 5.55 -4.95 -6.28
C VAL A 80 4.78 -6.06 -5.56
N ARG A 81 4.84 -7.31 -6.05
CA ARG A 81 4.24 -8.48 -5.36
C ARG A 81 4.95 -8.81 -4.05
N GLU A 82 6.28 -8.71 -4.02
CA GLU A 82 7.09 -8.89 -2.81
C GLU A 82 6.78 -7.78 -1.79
N MET A 83 6.75 -6.52 -2.22
CA MET A 83 6.36 -5.38 -1.39
C MET A 83 4.97 -5.58 -0.77
N ARG A 84 3.99 -6.02 -1.58
CA ARG A 84 2.66 -6.37 -1.06
C ARG A 84 2.77 -7.44 0.01
N SER A 85 3.52 -8.51 -0.24
CA SER A 85 3.66 -9.64 0.68
C SER A 85 4.26 -9.19 2.02
N LEU A 86 5.24 -8.28 1.99
CA LEU A 86 5.80 -7.65 3.18
C LEU A 86 4.73 -6.87 3.97
N VAL A 87 3.96 -6.02 3.29
CA VAL A 87 2.85 -5.29 3.93
C VAL A 87 1.85 -6.27 4.57
N ILE A 88 1.45 -7.33 3.85
CA ILE A 88 0.53 -8.34 4.40
C ILE A 88 1.12 -9.00 5.64
N ALA A 89 2.41 -9.35 5.64
CA ALA A 89 3.09 -9.96 6.78
C ALA A 89 3.06 -9.04 8.02
N CYS A 90 3.39 -7.74 7.86
CA CYS A 90 3.31 -6.79 8.98
C CYS A 90 1.88 -6.65 9.52
N PHE A 91 0.87 -6.64 8.64
CA PHE A 91 -0.53 -6.60 9.07
C PHE A 91 -0.99 -7.92 9.72
N GLN A 92 -0.45 -9.07 9.30
CA GLN A 92 -0.65 -10.36 9.99
C GLN A 92 -0.07 -10.34 11.40
N GLU A 93 1.18 -9.88 11.56
CA GLU A 93 1.86 -9.78 12.85
C GLU A 93 1.17 -8.81 13.81
N ALA A 94 0.64 -7.70 13.29
CA ALA A 94 -0.18 -6.76 14.03
C ALA A 94 -1.61 -7.27 14.33
N GLN A 95 -1.93 -8.51 13.97
CA GLN A 95 -3.24 -9.15 14.17
C GLN A 95 -4.38 -8.36 13.51
N TRP A 96 -4.15 -7.86 12.30
CA TRP A 96 -5.16 -7.19 11.52
C TRP A 96 -6.31 -8.14 11.17
N PRO A 97 -7.58 -7.68 11.19
CA PRO A 97 -8.70 -8.51 10.75
C PRO A 97 -8.58 -8.83 9.25
N ASN A 98 -8.44 -10.12 8.92
CA ASN A 98 -8.38 -10.62 7.55
C ASN A 98 -7.27 -9.96 6.70
N PRO A 99 -6.01 -10.15 7.08
CA PRO A 99 -4.88 -9.46 6.46
C PRO A 99 -4.67 -9.86 4.99
N GLU A 100 -5.02 -11.08 4.60
CA GLU A 100 -4.93 -11.56 3.21
C GLU A 100 -5.78 -10.72 2.23
N ASN A 101 -6.89 -10.17 2.72
CA ASN A 101 -7.80 -9.32 1.95
C ASN A 101 -7.47 -7.82 2.04
N LEU A 102 -6.37 -7.45 2.69
CA LEU A 102 -5.90 -6.06 2.71
C LEU A 102 -5.57 -5.62 1.29
N ARG A 103 -6.11 -4.48 0.90
CA ARG A 103 -5.84 -3.88 -0.41
C ARG A 103 -4.54 -3.10 -0.31
N VAL A 104 -3.55 -3.50 -1.11
CA VAL A 104 -2.27 -2.80 -1.24
C VAL A 104 -2.13 -2.34 -2.68
N GLY A 105 -2.16 -1.03 -2.89
CA GLY A 105 -2.08 -0.40 -4.20
C GLY A 105 -0.74 0.31 -4.42
N PHE A 106 -0.37 0.47 -5.68
CA PHE A 106 0.89 1.07 -6.12
C PHE A 106 0.62 2.14 -7.18
N GLU A 107 1.38 3.23 -7.14
CA GLU A 107 1.28 4.30 -8.13
C GLU A 107 2.61 5.04 -8.29
N SER A 108 2.86 5.58 -9.49
CA SER A 108 4.01 6.44 -9.75
C SER A 108 3.80 7.81 -9.12
N ARG A 109 4.78 8.27 -8.33
CA ARG A 109 4.80 9.61 -7.76
C ARG A 109 4.68 10.69 -8.84
N GLU A 110 5.39 10.52 -9.97
CA GLU A 110 5.39 11.48 -11.06
C GLU A 110 3.99 11.60 -11.69
N ARG A 111 3.28 10.48 -11.86
CA ARG A 111 1.89 10.50 -12.34
C ARG A 111 0.99 11.27 -11.39
N VAL A 112 1.13 11.06 -10.08
CA VAL A 112 0.34 11.75 -9.05
C VAL A 112 0.57 13.27 -9.12
N ILE A 113 1.81 13.70 -9.25
CA ILE A 113 2.18 15.14 -9.30
C ILE A 113 1.70 15.79 -10.60
N SER A 114 1.90 15.13 -11.74
CA SER A 114 1.63 15.69 -13.07
C SER A 114 0.15 15.64 -13.47
N GLY A 115 -0.60 14.63 -13.03
CA GLY A 115 -1.99 14.42 -13.42
C GLY A 115 -3.01 15.34 -12.75
N GLY A 116 -2.58 16.18 -11.79
CA GLY A 116 -3.46 17.11 -11.07
C GLY A 116 -4.64 16.44 -10.32
N GLY A 117 -4.64 15.12 -10.18
CA GLY A 117 -5.82 14.32 -9.86
C GLY A 117 -5.61 13.42 -8.65
N GLY A 118 -6.47 13.63 -7.64
CA GLY A 118 -6.86 12.61 -6.66
C GLY A 118 -6.51 12.87 -5.20
N TRP A 119 -5.67 13.86 -4.89
CA TRP A 119 -5.01 13.92 -3.59
C TRP A 119 -5.45 15.04 -2.64
N VAL A 120 -6.52 15.78 -2.96
CA VAL A 120 -7.14 16.75 -2.03
C VAL A 120 -7.78 16.06 -0.80
N TYR A 121 -7.71 14.73 -0.69
CA TYR A 121 -8.26 13.94 0.42
C TYR A 121 -7.24 13.54 1.50
N PHE A 122 -5.98 14.00 1.39
CA PHE A 122 -4.88 13.50 2.24
C PHE A 122 -3.99 14.62 2.79
N HIS A 123 -4.61 15.72 3.23
CA HIS A 123 -3.98 16.73 4.07
C HIS A 123 -4.64 16.72 5.45
#